data_AF-A0A537ZHQ5-F1
#
_entry.id   AF-A0A537ZHQ5-F1
#
_cell.length_a   1.000
_cell.length_b   1.000
_cell.length_c   1.000
_cell.angle_alpha   90.00
_cell.angle_beta   90.00
_cell.angle_gamma   90.00
#
_symmetry.space_group_name_H-M   'P 1'
#
loop_
_entity.id
_entity.type
_entity.pdbx_description
1 polymer ?
#
loop_
_entity_poly.entity_id
_entity_poly.type
_entity_poly.pdbx_seq_one_letter_code
_entity_poly.pdbx_strand_id
1 'polypeptide(L)'
;MPDGIPTWEEVARDYGRFLYTVAYRLAGNDDDAQDLVQEALIRVRRGLERYEPGSLEGWLARIVTNVFLDEVRRRRRRPTDPLPDDPERMLAGAPGPVVLCDIADQTYEQIAEALSIPIGTVRSRIHRGRRMLRTMLSESAA
;
A
#
# COMPACT_ATOMS: atom_id res chain seq x y z
N MET A 1 -25.80 17.19 -4.44
CA MET A 1 -25.21 15.84 -4.29
C MET A 1 -25.43 15.43 -2.85
N PRO A 2 -26.03 14.27 -2.55
CA PRO A 2 -26.18 13.90 -1.15
C PRO A 2 -24.78 13.55 -0.60
N ASP A 3 -24.35 14.33 0.39
CA ASP A 3 -23.32 14.08 1.40
C ASP A 3 -21.85 13.88 1.00
N GLY A 4 -21.47 14.00 -0.28
CA GLY A 4 -20.04 13.99 -0.68
C GLY A 4 -19.36 12.62 -0.62
N ILE A 5 -20.12 11.57 -0.36
CA ILE A 5 -19.70 10.16 -0.44
C ILE A 5 -19.95 9.67 -1.87
N PRO A 6 -18.95 9.16 -2.59
CA PRO A 6 -19.15 8.65 -3.94
C PRO A 6 -19.95 7.34 -3.90
N THR A 7 -20.73 7.10 -4.94
CA THR A 7 -21.34 5.78 -5.18
C THR A 7 -20.29 4.75 -5.56
N TRP A 8 -20.60 3.47 -5.39
CA TRP A 8 -19.71 2.38 -5.84
C TRP A 8 -19.37 2.49 -7.34
N GLU A 9 -20.35 2.86 -8.16
CA GLU A 9 -20.19 2.96 -9.62
C GLU A 9 -19.24 4.09 -10.01
N GLU A 10 -19.30 5.23 -9.31
CA GLU A 10 -18.35 6.33 -9.46
C GLU A 10 -16.95 5.90 -9.01
N VAL A 11 -16.82 5.23 -7.86
CA VAL A 11 -15.51 4.73 -7.39
C VAL A 11 -14.89 3.76 -8.40
N ALA A 12 -15.65 2.78 -8.87
CA ALA A 12 -15.16 1.78 -9.82
C ALA A 12 -14.73 2.41 -11.15
N ARG A 13 -15.51 3.38 -11.65
CA ARG A 13 -15.24 4.08 -12.91
C ARG A 13 -14.04 5.02 -12.81
N ASP A 14 -14.00 5.83 -11.77
CA ASP A 14 -13.09 6.98 -11.71
C ASP A 14 -11.77 6.64 -11.00
N TYR A 15 -11.78 5.65 -10.11
CA TYR A 15 -10.60 5.24 -9.32
C TYR A 15 -10.05 3.86 -9.68
N GLY A 16 -10.65 3.11 -10.61
CA GLY A 16 -10.13 1.80 -11.03
C GLY A 16 -8.67 1.87 -11.51
N ARG A 17 -8.31 2.87 -12.31
CA ARG A 17 -6.92 3.11 -12.76
C ARG A 17 -5.99 3.48 -11.60
N PHE A 18 -6.47 4.25 -10.64
CA PHE A 18 -5.70 4.61 -9.46
C PHE A 18 -5.39 3.36 -8.62
N LEU A 19 -6.39 2.54 -8.33
CA LEU A 19 -6.23 1.27 -7.60
C LEU A 19 -5.22 0.35 -8.28
N TYR A 20 -5.33 0.20 -9.60
CA TYR A 20 -4.37 -0.59 -10.39
C TYR A 20 -2.95 0.00 -10.34
N THR A 21 -2.81 1.31 -10.42
CA THR A 21 -1.50 1.97 -10.33
C THR A 21 -0.84 1.72 -8.99
N VAL A 22 -1.60 1.81 -7.88
CA VAL A 22 -1.10 1.48 -6.54
C VAL A 22 -0.73 -0.01 -6.47
N ALA A 23 -1.62 -0.90 -6.90
CA ALA A 23 -1.39 -2.35 -6.87
C ALA A 23 -0.16 -2.75 -7.68
N TYR A 24 0.01 -2.23 -8.89
CA TYR A 24 1.16 -2.51 -9.76
C TYR A 24 2.47 -2.04 -9.14
N ARG A 25 2.49 -0.87 -8.49
CA ARG A 25 3.66 -0.37 -7.77
C ARG A 25 4.05 -1.26 -6.58
N LEU A 26 3.07 -1.94 -5.96
CA LEU A 26 3.30 -2.84 -4.83
C LEU A 26 3.74 -4.23 -5.32
N ALA A 27 3.07 -4.79 -6.32
CA ALA A 27 3.28 -6.15 -6.78
C ALA A 27 4.41 -6.32 -7.81
N GLY A 28 4.70 -5.27 -8.58
CA GLY A 28 5.74 -5.26 -9.60
C GLY A 28 5.45 -6.08 -10.86
N ASN A 29 4.27 -6.70 -10.98
CA ASN A 29 3.83 -7.46 -12.14
C ASN A 29 2.31 -7.28 -12.37
N ASP A 30 1.85 -7.52 -13.61
CA ASP A 30 0.46 -7.30 -14.03
C ASP A 30 -0.51 -8.29 -13.37
N ASP A 31 -0.18 -9.58 -13.38
CA ASP A 31 -1.06 -10.64 -12.86
C ASP A 31 -1.40 -10.42 -11.38
N ASP A 32 -0.38 -10.26 -10.53
CA ASP A 32 -0.58 -9.99 -9.11
C ASP A 32 -1.32 -8.64 -8.92
N ALA A 33 -1.04 -7.62 -9.74
CA ALA A 33 -1.71 -6.33 -9.62
C ALA A 33 -3.21 -6.43 -9.92
N GLN A 34 -3.61 -7.20 -10.93
CA GLN A 34 -5.01 -7.45 -11.26
C GLN A 34 -5.71 -8.18 -10.12
N ASP A 35 -5.10 -9.24 -9.57
CA ASP A 35 -5.65 -9.98 -8.44
C ASP A 35 -5.87 -9.08 -7.21
N LEU A 36 -4.88 -8.24 -6.88
CA LEU A 36 -4.97 -7.27 -5.79
C LEU A 36 -6.10 -6.25 -6.01
N VAL A 37 -6.25 -5.73 -7.23
CA VAL A 37 -7.33 -4.79 -7.56
C VAL A 37 -8.68 -5.44 -7.36
N GLN A 38 -8.87 -6.68 -7.81
CA GLN A 38 -10.14 -7.38 -7.69
C GLN A 38 -10.55 -7.58 -6.22
N GLU A 39 -9.63 -8.06 -5.38
CA GLU A 39 -9.87 -8.21 -3.95
C GLU A 39 -10.07 -6.85 -3.26
N ALA A 40 -9.34 -5.81 -3.66
CA ALA A 40 -9.51 -4.45 -3.15
C ALA A 40 -10.89 -3.88 -3.49
N LEU A 41 -11.35 -4.03 -4.73
CA LEU A 41 -12.68 -3.58 -5.18
C LEU A 41 -13.81 -4.22 -4.36
N ILE A 42 -13.68 -5.50 -3.99
CA ILE A 42 -14.63 -6.18 -3.10
C ILE A 42 -14.65 -5.53 -1.72
N ARG A 43 -13.48 -5.21 -1.15
CA ARG A 43 -13.36 -4.55 0.16
C ARG A 43 -13.85 -3.10 0.12
N VAL A 44 -13.57 -2.37 -0.96
CA VAL A 44 -14.07 -1.02 -1.22
C VAL A 44 -15.59 -1.04 -1.22
N ARG A 45 -16.22 -1.90 -2.03
CA ARG A 45 -17.69 -1.98 -2.09
C ARG A 45 -18.32 -2.22 -0.71
N ARG A 46 -17.75 -3.12 0.09
CA ARG A 46 -18.22 -3.42 1.45
C ARG A 46 -17.93 -2.29 2.45
N GLY A 47 -16.83 -1.58 2.27
CA GLY A 47 -16.38 -0.52 3.17
C GLY A 47 -17.04 0.84 2.89
N LEU A 48 -17.51 1.06 1.66
CA LEU A 48 -18.08 2.34 1.22
C LEU A 48 -19.34 2.72 2.02
N GLU A 49 -20.13 1.73 2.46
CA GLU A 49 -21.30 1.92 3.33
C GLU A 49 -20.96 2.55 4.69
N ARG A 50 -19.69 2.45 5.12
CA ARG A 50 -19.19 2.96 6.41
C ARG A 50 -18.08 3.98 6.22
N TYR A 51 -17.91 4.47 5.00
CA TYR A 51 -16.89 5.46 4.71
C TYR A 51 -17.31 6.81 5.27
N GLU A 52 -16.45 7.36 6.13
CA GLU A 52 -16.59 8.72 6.65
C GLU A 52 -15.83 9.70 5.74
N PRO A 53 -16.45 10.82 5.33
CA PRO A 53 -15.83 11.79 4.42
C PRO A 53 -14.43 12.26 4.85
N GLY A 54 -13.46 12.17 3.93
CA GLY A 54 -12.05 12.50 4.13
C GLY A 54 -11.26 12.37 2.83
N SER A 55 -10.00 11.92 2.89
CA SER A 55 -9.25 11.58 1.66
C SER A 55 -9.71 10.23 1.11
N LEU A 56 -10.54 10.24 0.07
CA LEU A 56 -10.99 9.03 -0.62
C LEU A 56 -9.80 8.25 -1.21
N GLU A 57 -8.86 8.94 -1.87
CA GLU A 57 -7.65 8.31 -2.43
C GLU A 57 -6.80 7.66 -1.34
N GLY A 58 -6.62 8.32 -0.20
CA GLY A 58 -5.89 7.74 0.94
C GLY A 58 -6.60 6.51 1.52
N TRP A 59 -7.93 6.56 1.63
CA TRP A 59 -8.72 5.40 2.07
C TRP A 59 -8.63 4.22 1.09
N LEU A 60 -8.75 4.48 -0.21
CA LEU A 60 -8.60 3.49 -1.28
C LEU A 60 -7.19 2.88 -1.31
N ALA A 61 -6.14 3.71 -1.25
CA ALA A 61 -4.76 3.26 -1.21
C ALA A 61 -4.48 2.39 0.02
N ARG A 62 -5.06 2.73 1.17
CA ARG A 62 -4.98 1.92 2.40
C ARG A 62 -5.64 0.55 2.21
N ILE A 63 -6.79 0.46 1.53
CA ILE A 63 -7.43 -0.83 1.23
C ILE A 63 -6.52 -1.70 0.34
N VAL A 64 -6.03 -1.17 -0.78
CA VAL A 64 -5.13 -1.91 -1.70
C VAL A 64 -3.88 -2.40 -0.96
N THR A 65 -3.30 -1.53 -0.16
CA THR A 65 -2.11 -1.84 0.63
C THR A 65 -2.37 -2.92 1.67
N ASN A 66 -3.51 -2.87 2.37
CA ASN A 66 -3.90 -3.91 3.32
C ASN A 66 -4.12 -5.27 2.64
N VAL A 67 -4.77 -5.28 1.47
CA VAL A 67 -4.91 -6.51 0.65
C VAL A 67 -3.54 -7.09 0.31
N PHE A 68 -2.62 -6.24 -0.16
CA PHE A 68 -1.27 -6.64 -0.49
C PHE A 68 -0.51 -7.22 0.71
N LEU A 69 -0.57 -6.54 1.87
CA LEU A 69 0.08 -7.00 3.09
C LEU A 69 -0.50 -8.33 3.59
N ASP A 70 -1.82 -8.53 3.46
CA ASP A 70 -2.46 -9.80 3.77
C ASP A 70 -1.93 -10.93 2.87
N GLU A 71 -1.75 -10.66 1.58
CA GLU A 71 -1.20 -11.62 0.63
C GLU A 71 0.26 -11.97 0.94
N VAL A 72 1.10 -10.97 1.24
CA VAL A 72 2.48 -11.19 1.71
C VAL A 72 2.51 -12.06 2.96
N ARG A 73 1.63 -11.79 3.93
CA ARG A 73 1.52 -12.61 5.15
C ARG A 73 1.06 -14.04 4.85
N ARG A 74 0.14 -14.23 3.90
CA ARG A 74 -0.35 -15.56 3.48
C ARG A 74 0.75 -16.37 2.79
N ARG A 75 1.47 -15.77 1.84
CA ARG A 75 2.62 -16.39 1.15
C ARG A 75 3.68 -16.84 2.16
N ARG A 76 4.01 -15.99 3.14
CA ARG A 76 4.95 -16.34 4.23
C ARG A 76 4.48 -17.49 5.12
N ARG A 77 3.17 -17.66 5.34
CA ARG A 77 2.61 -18.75 6.17
C ARG A 77 2.53 -20.09 5.43
N ARG A 78 2.83 -20.13 4.12
CA ARG A 78 2.98 -21.35 3.31
C ARG A 78 4.37 -21.38 2.66
N PRO A 79 5.46 -21.53 3.44
CA PRO A 79 6.81 -21.51 2.87
C PRO A 79 7.03 -22.75 2.00
N THR A 80 7.36 -22.53 0.73
CA THR A 80 7.94 -23.56 -0.15
C THR A 80 9.47 -23.57 -0.07
N ASP A 81 10.08 -22.58 0.59
CA ASP A 81 11.53 -22.45 0.82
C ASP A 81 11.85 -22.16 2.31
N PRO A 82 13.08 -22.48 2.79
CA PRO A 82 13.48 -22.27 4.18
C PRO A 82 13.57 -20.78 4.56
N LEU A 83 13.26 -20.48 5.81
CA LEU A 83 13.17 -19.11 6.35
C LEU A 83 14.57 -18.44 6.40
N PRO A 84 14.76 -17.20 5.90
CA PRO A 84 16.02 -16.47 6.06
C PRO A 84 16.17 -15.88 7.48
N ASP A 85 17.40 -15.87 8.00
CA ASP A 85 17.72 -15.34 9.35
C ASP A 85 17.65 -13.80 9.49
N ASP A 86 17.46 -13.08 8.40
CA ASP A 86 17.45 -11.61 8.36
C ASP A 86 16.02 -11.04 8.15
N PRO A 87 15.47 -10.26 9.11
CA PRO A 87 14.19 -9.59 8.98
C PRO A 87 14.09 -8.66 7.76
N GLU A 88 15.20 -8.05 7.31
CA GLU A 88 15.22 -7.21 6.11
C GLU A 88 15.05 -8.04 4.84
N ARG A 89 15.70 -9.21 4.77
CA ARG A 89 15.53 -10.17 3.68
C ARG A 89 14.14 -10.81 3.69
N MET A 90 13.52 -10.92 4.87
CA MET A 90 12.13 -11.36 5.03
C MET A 90 11.15 -10.37 4.38
N LEU A 91 11.45 -9.06 4.38
CA LEU A 91 10.69 -7.98 3.74
C LEU A 91 10.98 -7.82 2.23
N ALA A 92 11.83 -8.65 1.62
CA ALA A 92 12.02 -8.65 0.18
C ALA A 92 10.67 -8.89 -0.51
N GLY A 93 10.12 -7.85 -1.15
CA GLY A 93 8.81 -7.85 -1.79
C GLY A 93 7.72 -7.05 -1.07
N ALA A 94 7.90 -6.61 0.18
CA ALA A 94 6.95 -5.72 0.84
C ALA A 94 7.26 -4.23 0.52
N PRO A 95 6.24 -3.35 0.39
CA PRO A 95 6.46 -1.93 0.19
C PRO A 95 7.25 -1.32 1.34
N GLY A 96 8.20 -0.45 0.97
CA GLY A 96 9.00 0.27 1.94
C GLY A 96 8.17 1.27 2.76
N PRO A 97 8.60 1.62 3.98
CA PRO A 97 7.89 2.58 4.85
C PRO A 97 7.55 3.93 4.21
N VAL A 98 8.37 4.41 3.27
CA VAL A 98 8.08 5.66 2.51
C VAL A 98 6.80 5.53 1.70
N VAL A 99 6.62 4.42 0.98
CA VAL A 99 5.43 4.18 0.15
C VAL A 99 4.18 4.10 1.02
N LEU A 100 4.26 3.37 2.13
CA LEU A 100 3.13 3.21 3.04
C LEU A 100 2.72 4.53 3.70
N CYS A 101 3.69 5.38 4.04
CA CYS A 101 3.41 6.70 4.59
C CYS A 101 2.88 7.67 3.54
N ASP A 102 3.58 7.80 2.40
CA ASP A 102 3.36 8.91 1.47
C ASP A 102 2.26 8.60 0.44
N ILE A 103 1.99 7.32 0.16
CA ILE A 103 0.98 6.89 -0.81
C ILE A 103 -0.24 6.29 -0.11
N ALA A 104 -0.03 5.40 0.87
CA ALA A 104 -1.13 4.71 1.55
C ALA A 104 -1.66 5.47 2.79
N ASP A 105 -1.10 6.65 3.07
CA ASP A 105 -1.50 7.53 4.18
C ASP A 105 -1.54 6.77 5.53
N GLN A 106 -0.63 5.82 5.72
CA GLN A 106 -0.55 5.04 6.95
C GLN A 106 0.24 5.79 8.02
N THR A 107 -0.19 5.68 9.27
CA THR A 107 0.58 6.23 10.39
C THR A 107 1.86 5.42 10.63
N TYR A 108 2.83 6.00 11.32
CA TYR A 108 4.09 5.29 11.60
C TYR A 108 3.86 4.04 12.45
N GLU A 109 2.87 4.08 13.33
CA GLU A 109 2.43 2.96 14.16
C GLU A 109 1.82 1.85 13.29
N GLN A 110 0.90 2.19 12.38
CA GLN A 110 0.30 1.24 11.45
C GLN A 110 1.36 0.59 10.55
N ILE A 111 2.36 1.36 10.11
CA ILE A 111 3.48 0.86 9.30
C ILE A 111 4.36 -0.10 10.12
N ALA A 112 4.67 0.27 11.37
CA ALA A 112 5.47 -0.55 12.28
C ALA A 112 4.80 -1.90 12.52
N GLU A 113 3.50 -1.89 12.81
CA GLU A 113 2.68 -3.09 12.97
C GLU A 113 2.62 -3.91 11.67
N ALA A 114 2.29 -3.25 10.55
CA ALA A 114 2.14 -3.89 9.25
C ALA A 114 3.36 -4.68 8.81
N LEU A 115 4.54 -4.07 8.97
CA LEU A 115 5.83 -4.64 8.56
C LEU A 115 6.52 -5.43 9.67
N SER A 116 5.96 -5.43 10.89
CA SER A 116 6.56 -6.03 12.09
C SER A 116 7.99 -5.53 12.36
N ILE A 117 8.18 -4.21 12.28
CA ILE A 117 9.46 -3.54 12.55
C ILE A 117 9.30 -2.43 13.60
N PRO A 118 10.36 -2.06 14.35
CA PRO A 118 10.29 -0.97 15.33
C PRO A 118 9.90 0.38 14.71
N ILE A 119 9.14 1.21 15.43
CA ILE A 119 8.75 2.56 14.97
C ILE A 119 9.97 3.47 14.69
N GLY A 120 11.08 3.30 15.43
CA GLY A 120 12.34 3.98 15.14
C GLY A 120 12.92 3.60 13.78
N THR A 121 12.77 2.34 13.38
CA THR A 121 13.16 1.84 12.05
C THR A 121 12.26 2.44 10.97
N VAL A 122 10.94 2.53 11.21
CA VAL A 122 9.99 3.22 10.30
C VAL A 122 10.44 4.66 10.05
N ARG A 123 10.62 5.46 11.11
CA ARG A 123 11.05 6.86 11.01
C ARG A 123 12.36 7.01 10.25
N SER A 124 13.37 6.21 10.61
CA SER A 124 14.69 6.31 9.98
C SER A 124 14.65 5.92 8.50
N ARG A 125 13.87 4.89 8.12
CA ARG A 125 13.68 4.48 6.72
C ARG A 125 12.89 5.51 5.92
N ILE A 126 11.84 6.10 6.48
CA ILE A 126 11.08 7.18 5.82
C ILE A 126 11.99 8.37 5.54
N HIS A 127 12.74 8.80 6.56
CA HIS A 127 13.68 9.92 6.40
C HIS A 127 14.73 9.64 5.32
N ARG A 128 15.41 8.48 5.39
CA ARG A 128 16.44 8.11 4.41
C ARG A 128 15.86 7.98 3.00
N GLY A 129 14.73 7.31 2.84
CA GLY A 129 14.12 7.11 1.53
C GLY A 129 13.65 8.43 0.90
N ARG A 130 13.03 9.34 1.67
CA ARG A 130 12.70 10.70 1.18
C ARG A 130 13.95 11.48 0.79
N ARG A 131 15.06 11.34 1.53
CA ARG A 131 16.34 11.99 1.17
C ARG A 131 16.89 11.44 -0.15
N MET A 132 16.88 10.12 -0.35
CA MET A 132 17.32 9.49 -1.61
C MET A 132 16.47 9.96 -2.79
N LEU A 133 15.14 9.98 -2.64
CA LEU A 133 14.23 10.46 -3.68
C LEU A 133 14.49 11.93 -4.03
N ARG A 134 14.74 12.80 -3.04
CA ARG A 134 15.12 14.20 -3.31
C ARG A 134 16.40 14.30 -4.11
N THR A 135 17.43 13.53 -3.77
CA THR A 135 18.69 13.52 -4.51
C THR A 135 18.49 13.07 -5.96
N MET A 136 17.77 11.96 -6.17
CA MET A 136 17.47 11.44 -7.51
C MET A 136 16.68 12.45 -8.36
N LEU A 137 15.67 13.10 -7.78
CA LEU A 137 14.88 14.12 -8.47
C LEU A 137 15.71 15.37 -8.80
N SER A 138 16.63 15.78 -7.92
CA SER A 138 17.52 16.91 -8.19
C SER A 138 18.55 16.62 -9.29
N GLU A 139 19.04 15.38 -9.37
CA GLU A 139 19.98 14.96 -10.42
C GLU A 139 19.30 14.78 -11.78
N SER A 140 18.03 14.35 -11.79
CA SER A 140 17.26 14.16 -13.02
C SER A 140 16.68 15.46 -13.59
N ALA A 141 16.66 16.54 -12.81
CA ALA A 141 16.15 17.86 -13.20
C ALA A 141 17.26 18.83 -13.66
N ALA A 142 18.51 18.38 -13.68
CA ALA A 142 19.70 19.11 -14.15
C ALA A 142 20.08 18.67 -15.56
#